data_AF-A0A1Y5F0U3-F1
#
_entry.id   AF-A0A1Y5F0U3-F1
#
_cell.length_a   1.000
_cell.length_b   1.000
_cell.length_c   1.000
_cell.angle_alpha   90.00
_cell.angle_beta   90.00
_cell.angle_gamma   90.00
#
_symmetry.space_group_name_H-M   'P 1'
#
loop_
_entity.id
_entity.type
_entity.pdbx_description
1 polymer ?
#
loop_
_entity_poly.entity_id
_entity_poly.type
_entity_poly.pdbx_seq_one_letter_code
_entity_poly.pdbx_strand_id
1 'polypeptide(L)'
;MKLNKIAAALGFVAAVSVTAPVMADTNRALDAWKAFAAEQNNPNYDKWVTLISDPKAIALAKEWKDLRGYDAYDLMDKADIPADLKAGLVINGENKGDYPWLKKYLPEEVYAHIGGEWANIKQITIVPTNTYYMHEGYLKNTKELRDKNINITIDDTGFLKYDDGTRALMSGPGATAIPFLHPKNGMELHWDFVAHSTNNDTLAFNPVKFDACSPDGHERGYVADLWWWHYHNRSVTAPMGEIEGKEKYVEGGSVFFLEPNDIRGLAAVRQRYAGPDKEDDFKVFIPSLRRTRLLTGSDSQDPM
;
A
#
# COMPACT_ATOMS: atom_id res chain seq x y z
N MET A 1 -11.39 70.55 -44.29
CA MET A 1 -11.27 71.36 -43.06
C MET A 1 -10.18 70.73 -42.20
N LYS A 2 -9.07 71.47 -42.02
CA LYS A 2 -7.95 71.36 -41.06
C LYS A 2 -7.31 69.98 -40.75
N LEU A 3 -6.05 69.86 -41.17
CA LEU A 3 -5.01 69.12 -40.47
C LEU A 3 -4.90 69.56 -39.00
N ASN A 4 -4.54 68.63 -38.12
CA ASN A 4 -3.51 68.88 -37.10
C ASN A 4 -2.70 67.61 -36.84
N LYS A 5 -1.38 67.76 -36.97
CA LYS A 5 -0.32 66.81 -36.59
C LYS A 5 -0.15 66.83 -35.07
N ILE A 6 0.37 65.73 -34.50
CA ILE A 6 1.21 65.55 -33.27
C ILE A 6 1.03 64.06 -32.89
N ALA A 7 2.01 63.26 -32.49
CA ALA A 7 3.46 63.21 -32.61
C ALA A 7 3.80 61.73 -32.29
N ALA A 8 4.89 61.22 -32.85
CA ALA A 8 5.43 59.92 -32.51
C ALA A 8 5.92 59.91 -31.04
N ALA A 9 5.59 58.85 -30.31
CA ALA A 9 6.37 58.41 -29.16
C ALA A 9 6.47 56.88 -29.21
N LEU A 10 7.64 56.44 -29.68
CA LEU A 10 8.18 55.10 -29.43
C LEU A 10 8.24 54.88 -27.91
N GLY A 11 7.67 53.78 -27.42
CA GLY A 11 7.72 53.44 -26.00
C GLY A 11 7.31 52.00 -25.76
N PHE A 12 8.31 51.13 -25.79
CA PHE A 12 8.33 49.77 -25.24
C PHE A 12 7.10 48.88 -25.50
N VAL A 13 7.27 47.97 -26.47
CA VAL A 13 6.66 46.65 -26.40
C VAL A 13 7.18 46.00 -25.11
N ALA A 14 6.46 46.19 -24.01
CA ALA A 14 6.51 45.25 -22.91
C ALA A 14 5.88 43.98 -23.48
N ALA A 15 6.74 43.12 -24.05
CA ALA A 15 6.46 41.72 -24.12
C ALA A 15 6.25 41.30 -22.67
N VAL A 16 4.98 41.34 -22.22
CA VAL A 16 4.53 40.49 -21.14
C VAL A 16 4.75 39.11 -21.71
N SER A 17 5.95 38.60 -21.44
CA SER A 17 6.21 37.19 -21.37
C SER A 17 5.20 36.70 -20.35
N VAL A 18 4.02 36.33 -20.87
CA VAL A 18 3.19 35.33 -20.24
C VAL A 18 4.10 34.11 -20.28
N THR A 19 4.98 34.03 -19.29
CA THR A 19 5.43 32.76 -18.78
C THR A 19 4.12 32.08 -18.47
N ALA A 20 3.65 31.28 -19.42
CA ALA A 20 2.65 30.28 -19.14
C ALA A 20 3.13 29.67 -17.81
N PRO A 21 2.29 29.63 -16.77
CA PRO A 21 2.68 28.92 -15.58
C PRO A 21 3.17 27.57 -16.08
N VAL A 22 4.43 27.24 -15.81
CA VAL A 22 4.96 25.89 -15.93
C VAL A 22 3.82 25.04 -15.42
N MET A 23 3.18 24.27 -16.31
CA MET A 23 1.96 23.54 -15.99
C MET A 23 2.26 22.87 -14.66
N ALA A 24 1.63 23.36 -13.59
CA ALA A 24 1.67 22.64 -12.34
C ALA A 24 1.06 21.31 -12.73
N ASP A 25 1.84 20.24 -12.75
CA ASP A 25 1.31 18.90 -12.91
C ASP A 25 0.30 18.75 -11.76
N THR A 26 -0.96 19.07 -12.06
CA THR A 26 -2.00 19.08 -11.06
C THR A 26 -2.15 17.63 -10.65
N ASN A 27 -1.93 17.38 -9.36
CA ASN A 27 -2.17 16.06 -8.80
C ASN A 27 -3.69 15.82 -8.88
N ARG A 28 -4.15 15.19 -9.98
CA ARG A 28 -5.58 14.95 -10.25
C ARG A 28 -6.29 14.26 -9.09
N ALA A 29 -5.58 13.37 -8.38
CA ALA A 29 -6.10 12.73 -7.18
C ALA A 29 -6.43 13.76 -6.10
N LEU A 30 -5.50 14.69 -5.83
CA LEU A 30 -5.69 15.74 -4.82
C LEU A 30 -6.87 16.66 -5.17
N ASP A 31 -6.97 17.07 -6.44
CA ASP A 31 -8.06 17.95 -6.87
C ASP A 31 -9.43 17.26 -6.78
N ALA A 32 -9.51 15.99 -7.21
CA ALA A 32 -10.73 15.19 -7.10
C ALA A 32 -11.14 14.99 -5.63
N TRP A 33 -10.18 14.73 -4.73
CA TRP A 33 -10.44 14.59 -3.31
C TRP A 33 -10.85 15.90 -2.63
N LYS A 34 -10.24 17.04 -3.00
CA LYS A 34 -10.65 18.36 -2.48
C LYS A 34 -12.09 18.69 -2.87
N ALA A 35 -12.45 18.48 -4.15
CA ALA A 35 -13.81 18.71 -4.62
C ALA A 35 -14.81 17.81 -3.89
N PHE A 36 -14.51 16.51 -3.81
CA PHE A 36 -15.38 15.54 -3.14
C PHE A 36 -15.54 15.83 -1.64
N ALA A 37 -14.45 16.07 -0.91
CA ALA A 37 -14.52 16.34 0.53
C ALA A 37 -15.38 17.58 0.84
N ALA A 38 -15.24 18.64 0.03
CA ALA A 38 -16.03 19.87 0.15
C ALA A 38 -17.54 19.64 -0.03
N GLU A 39 -17.95 18.67 -0.86
CA GLU A 39 -19.36 18.32 -1.08
C GLU A 39 -19.93 17.40 0.01
N GLN A 40 -19.11 16.51 0.55
CA GLN A 40 -19.58 15.43 1.45
C GLN A 40 -19.68 15.85 2.93
N ASN A 41 -19.06 16.96 3.33
CA ASN A 41 -19.05 17.46 4.72
C ASN A 41 -18.68 16.36 5.75
N ASN A 42 -17.67 15.55 5.42
CA ASN A 42 -17.20 14.44 6.23
C ASN A 42 -15.79 14.74 6.76
N PRO A 43 -15.61 14.84 8.09
CA PRO A 43 -14.33 15.23 8.68
C PRO A 43 -13.19 14.23 8.40
N ASN A 44 -13.52 12.97 8.08
CA ASN A 44 -12.51 11.99 7.68
C ASN A 44 -11.97 12.27 6.28
N TYR A 45 -12.81 12.76 5.36
CA TYR A 45 -12.36 13.14 4.02
C TYR A 45 -11.53 14.42 4.08
N ASP A 46 -11.88 15.38 4.91
CA ASP A 46 -11.07 16.58 5.15
C ASP A 46 -9.70 16.23 5.74
N LYS A 47 -9.67 15.30 6.69
CA LYS A 47 -8.42 14.76 7.25
C LYS A 47 -7.58 14.08 6.17
N TRP A 48 -8.19 13.28 5.31
CA TRP A 48 -7.49 12.65 4.19
C TRP A 48 -6.91 13.69 3.23
N VAL A 49 -7.72 14.66 2.79
CA VAL A 49 -7.27 15.79 1.95
C VAL A 49 -6.08 16.51 2.58
N THR A 50 -6.10 16.75 3.89
CA THR A 50 -4.97 17.36 4.60
C THR A 50 -3.71 16.51 4.49
N LEU A 51 -3.80 15.19 4.67
CA LEU A 51 -2.67 14.27 4.57
C LEU A 51 -2.08 14.24 3.15
N ILE A 52 -2.92 14.14 2.12
CA ILE A 52 -2.46 14.08 0.72
C ILE A 52 -2.08 15.47 0.16
N SER A 53 -2.38 16.54 0.88
CA SER A 53 -1.92 17.91 0.58
C SER A 53 -0.53 18.20 1.13
N ASP A 54 0.06 17.32 1.95
CA ASP A 54 1.41 17.51 2.47
C ASP A 54 2.41 17.65 1.30
N PRO A 55 3.25 18.70 1.26
CA PRO A 55 4.24 18.88 0.19
C PRO A 55 5.14 17.65 -0.03
N LYS A 56 5.48 16.91 1.03
CA LYS A 56 6.24 15.67 0.93
C LYS A 56 5.45 14.56 0.26
N ALA A 57 4.16 14.43 0.59
CA ALA A 57 3.28 13.46 -0.04
C ALA A 57 3.12 13.74 -1.54
N ILE A 58 2.93 15.01 -1.91
CA ILE A 58 2.84 15.44 -3.31
C ILE A 58 4.14 15.15 -4.07
N ALA A 59 5.29 15.49 -3.49
CA ALA A 59 6.59 15.23 -4.09
C ALA A 59 6.83 13.73 -4.29
N LEU A 60 6.54 12.92 -3.26
CA LEU A 60 6.71 11.47 -3.30
C LEU A 60 5.80 10.83 -4.36
N ALA A 61 4.54 11.25 -4.44
CA ALA A 61 3.61 10.80 -5.48
C ALA A 61 4.13 11.09 -6.88
N LYS A 62 4.67 12.31 -7.09
CA LYS A 62 5.26 12.70 -8.38
C LYS A 62 6.47 11.85 -8.71
N GLU A 63 7.40 11.66 -7.77
CA GLU A 63 8.61 10.86 -8.02
C GLU A 63 8.29 9.40 -8.33
N TRP A 64 7.26 8.83 -7.70
CA TRP A 64 6.77 7.50 -8.04
C TRP A 64 6.10 7.43 -9.41
N LYS A 65 5.34 8.46 -9.81
CA LYS A 65 4.79 8.57 -11.16
C LYS A 65 5.91 8.66 -12.20
N ASP A 66 6.91 9.50 -11.96
CA ASP A 66 8.07 9.66 -12.84
C ASP A 66 8.88 8.34 -12.95
N LEU A 67 9.00 7.59 -11.85
CA LEU A 67 9.70 6.30 -11.83
C LEU A 67 8.93 5.19 -12.56
N ARG A 68 7.63 5.05 -12.29
CA ARG A 68 6.78 4.00 -12.88
C ARG A 68 6.29 4.36 -14.29
N GLY A 69 6.29 5.63 -14.64
CA GLY A 69 5.71 6.15 -15.88
C GLY A 69 4.18 6.28 -15.88
N TYR A 70 3.52 6.03 -14.75
CA TYR A 70 2.06 6.17 -14.60
C TYR A 70 1.63 6.39 -13.14
N ASP A 71 0.43 6.94 -12.96
CA ASP A 71 -0.35 6.92 -11.74
C ASP A 71 -1.72 6.24 -11.95
N ALA A 72 -2.55 6.23 -10.90
CA ALA A 72 -3.87 5.58 -10.96
C ALA A 72 -4.82 6.24 -11.96
N TYR A 73 -4.74 7.57 -12.17
CA TYR A 73 -5.60 8.28 -13.11
C TYR A 73 -5.17 8.02 -14.56
N ASP A 74 -3.88 7.90 -14.83
CA ASP A 74 -3.38 7.50 -16.16
C ASP A 74 -3.87 6.10 -16.56
N LEU A 75 -4.05 5.20 -15.57
CA LEU A 75 -4.64 3.87 -15.80
C LEU A 75 -6.15 3.94 -16.00
N MET A 76 -6.85 4.77 -15.22
CA MET A 76 -8.29 4.96 -15.36
C MET A 76 -8.67 5.53 -16.72
N ASP A 77 -7.92 6.50 -17.23
CA ASP A 77 -8.18 7.11 -18.53
C ASP A 77 -8.08 6.10 -19.70
N LYS A 78 -7.39 4.97 -19.49
CA LYS A 78 -7.23 3.88 -20.47
C LYS A 78 -8.20 2.73 -20.25
N ALA A 79 -8.89 2.70 -19.11
CA ALA A 79 -9.76 1.62 -18.73
C ALA A 79 -11.20 1.88 -19.22
N ASP A 80 -11.89 0.81 -19.62
CA ASP A 80 -13.32 0.84 -19.88
C ASP A 80 -14.08 0.73 -18.55
N ILE A 81 -14.30 1.89 -17.91
CA ILE A 81 -14.95 2.01 -16.60
C ILE A 81 -16.43 2.33 -16.82
N PRO A 82 -17.36 1.64 -16.13
CA PRO A 82 -18.79 1.96 -16.19
C PRO A 82 -19.05 3.45 -15.91
N ALA A 83 -19.86 4.09 -16.76
CA ALA A 83 -20.08 5.54 -16.71
C ALA A 83 -20.75 6.02 -15.41
N ASP A 84 -21.47 5.12 -14.73
CA ASP A 84 -22.12 5.33 -13.45
C ASP A 84 -21.19 5.07 -12.25
N LEU A 85 -20.05 4.38 -12.43
CA LEU A 85 -19.03 4.19 -11.39
C LEU A 85 -18.23 5.49 -11.19
N LYS A 86 -18.74 6.36 -10.32
CA LYS A 86 -18.14 7.65 -9.98
C LYS A 86 -18.20 7.95 -8.48
N ALA A 87 -17.31 8.82 -8.02
CA ALA A 87 -17.30 9.29 -6.64
C ALA A 87 -18.68 9.85 -6.24
N GLY A 88 -19.12 9.51 -5.03
CA GLY A 88 -20.44 9.83 -4.49
C GLY A 88 -21.52 8.77 -4.77
N LEU A 89 -21.27 7.80 -5.64
CA LEU A 89 -22.17 6.66 -5.80
C LEU A 89 -22.25 5.88 -4.48
N VAL A 90 -23.47 5.61 -4.00
CA VAL A 90 -23.73 4.78 -2.82
C VAL A 90 -24.43 3.50 -3.26
N ILE A 91 -23.81 2.36 -2.95
CA ILE A 91 -24.33 1.03 -3.27
C ILE A 91 -24.74 0.34 -1.96
N ASN A 92 -25.96 -0.20 -1.90
CA ASN A 92 -26.52 -0.89 -0.75
C ASN A 92 -27.35 -2.12 -1.17
N GLY A 93 -27.96 -2.80 -0.20
CA GLY A 93 -28.77 -3.99 -0.46
C GLY A 93 -29.95 -3.75 -1.42
N GLU A 94 -30.49 -2.54 -1.46
CA GLU A 94 -31.67 -2.17 -2.25
C GLU A 94 -31.32 -1.92 -3.72
N ASN A 95 -30.13 -1.36 -4.00
CA ASN A 95 -29.75 -0.92 -5.35
C ASN A 95 -28.58 -1.69 -5.98
N LYS A 96 -27.91 -2.62 -5.28
CA LYS A 96 -26.77 -3.37 -5.86
C LYS A 96 -27.13 -4.18 -7.11
N GLY A 97 -28.41 -4.49 -7.32
CA GLY A 97 -28.92 -5.15 -8.52
C GLY A 97 -28.93 -4.25 -9.76
N ASP A 98 -28.95 -2.92 -9.57
CA ASP A 98 -28.97 -1.93 -10.65
C ASP A 98 -27.60 -1.78 -11.33
N TYR A 99 -26.55 -2.35 -10.72
CA TYR A 99 -25.16 -2.30 -11.19
C TYR A 99 -24.64 -3.69 -11.55
N PRO A 100 -25.02 -4.29 -12.70
CA PRO A 100 -24.56 -5.63 -13.10
C PRO A 100 -23.02 -5.75 -13.16
N TRP A 101 -22.34 -4.66 -13.50
CA TRP A 101 -20.88 -4.58 -13.56
C TRP A 101 -20.21 -4.78 -12.20
N LEU A 102 -20.92 -4.58 -11.07
CA LEU A 102 -20.34 -4.65 -9.73
C LEU A 102 -19.71 -6.01 -9.42
N LYS A 103 -20.30 -7.09 -9.95
CA LYS A 103 -19.79 -8.48 -9.80
C LYS A 103 -18.43 -8.70 -10.45
N LYS A 104 -17.99 -7.81 -11.36
CA LYS A 104 -16.65 -7.85 -11.96
C LYS A 104 -15.59 -7.24 -11.03
N TYR A 105 -15.99 -6.35 -10.14
CA TYR A 105 -15.09 -5.58 -9.28
C TYR A 105 -15.02 -6.09 -7.84
N LEU A 106 -15.99 -6.90 -7.41
CA LEU A 106 -16.05 -7.45 -6.06
C LEU A 106 -15.97 -8.97 -6.10
N PRO A 107 -15.27 -9.60 -5.14
CA PRO A 107 -15.43 -11.02 -4.86
C PRO A 107 -16.91 -11.37 -4.60
N GLU A 108 -17.29 -12.60 -4.92
CA GLU A 108 -18.67 -13.07 -4.80
C GLU A 108 -19.20 -12.92 -3.37
N GLU A 109 -18.36 -13.25 -2.39
CA GLU A 109 -18.66 -13.16 -0.96
C GLU A 109 -18.97 -11.70 -0.56
N VAL A 110 -18.13 -10.75 -1.01
CA VAL A 110 -18.33 -9.33 -0.72
C VAL A 110 -19.64 -8.83 -1.35
N TYR A 111 -19.93 -9.20 -2.59
CA TYR A 111 -21.19 -8.83 -3.26
C TYR A 111 -22.42 -9.41 -2.52
N ALA A 112 -22.33 -10.66 -2.05
CA ALA A 112 -23.40 -11.31 -1.31
C ALA A 112 -23.69 -10.59 0.01
N HIS A 113 -22.66 -10.13 0.73
CA HIS A 113 -22.79 -9.45 2.02
C HIS A 113 -23.35 -8.02 1.96
N ILE A 114 -23.39 -7.37 0.79
CA ILE A 114 -24.03 -6.04 0.66
C ILE A 114 -25.53 -6.15 0.95
N GLY A 115 -25.96 -5.61 2.08
CA GLY A 115 -27.34 -5.75 2.59
C GLY A 115 -27.73 -7.16 3.04
N GLY A 116 -26.76 -8.07 3.23
CA GLY A 116 -27.01 -9.43 3.75
C GLY A 116 -27.33 -9.46 5.24
N GLU A 117 -27.89 -10.55 5.76
CA GLU A 117 -28.23 -10.64 7.21
C GLU A 117 -27.00 -10.84 8.09
N TRP A 118 -26.04 -11.64 7.60
CA TRP A 118 -24.79 -11.94 8.29
C TRP A 118 -23.61 -11.17 7.70
N ALA A 119 -22.69 -10.71 8.56
CA ALA A 119 -21.54 -9.87 8.19
C ALA A 119 -21.90 -8.72 7.22
N ASN A 120 -23.04 -8.07 7.49
CA ASN A 120 -23.68 -7.13 6.58
C ASN A 120 -22.77 -5.93 6.24
N ILE A 121 -22.50 -5.75 4.96
CA ILE A 121 -22.00 -4.48 4.42
C ILE A 121 -23.21 -3.59 4.14
N LYS A 122 -23.50 -2.66 5.07
CA LYS A 122 -24.70 -1.81 4.99
C LYS A 122 -24.74 -1.00 3.70
N GLN A 123 -23.61 -0.40 3.36
CA GLN A 123 -23.43 0.36 2.14
C GLN A 123 -21.95 0.46 1.78
N ILE A 124 -21.67 0.68 0.50
CA ILE A 124 -20.38 1.02 -0.06
C ILE A 124 -20.52 2.41 -0.68
N THR A 125 -19.71 3.36 -0.23
CA THR A 125 -19.61 4.67 -0.87
C THR A 125 -18.39 4.68 -1.78
N ILE A 126 -18.60 4.91 -3.07
CA ILE A 126 -17.52 5.14 -4.03
C ILE A 126 -16.93 6.52 -3.75
N VAL A 127 -15.62 6.57 -3.59
CA VAL A 127 -14.85 7.80 -3.34
C VAL A 127 -13.91 8.07 -4.52
N PRO A 128 -13.28 9.25 -4.62
CA PRO A 128 -12.27 9.51 -5.63
C PRO A 128 -11.11 8.52 -5.53
N THR A 129 -10.51 8.21 -6.68
CA THR A 129 -9.37 7.31 -6.74
C THR A 129 -8.17 7.93 -6.04
N ASN A 130 -7.46 7.11 -5.26
CA ASN A 130 -6.19 7.46 -4.63
C ASN A 130 -5.03 7.03 -5.53
N THR A 131 -3.98 7.86 -5.59
CA THR A 131 -2.70 7.42 -6.14
C THR A 131 -1.90 6.73 -5.03
N TYR A 132 -1.83 5.40 -5.08
CA TYR A 132 -1.00 4.62 -4.16
C TYR A 132 0.48 4.72 -4.56
N TYR A 133 1.33 4.93 -3.56
CA TYR A 133 2.77 4.89 -3.66
C TYR A 133 3.38 4.40 -2.35
N MET A 134 4.59 3.81 -2.44
CA MET A 134 5.31 3.32 -1.27
C MET A 134 6.16 4.43 -0.62
N HIS A 135 6.66 4.18 0.58
CA HIS A 135 7.50 5.15 1.31
C HIS A 135 8.83 5.47 0.60
N GLU A 136 9.54 6.50 1.07
CA GLU A 136 10.76 7.01 0.44
C GLU A 136 11.90 5.98 0.32
N GLY A 137 11.94 5.01 1.24
CA GLY A 137 12.89 3.90 1.24
C GLY A 137 12.77 3.03 -0.01
N TYR A 138 11.55 2.53 -0.26
CA TYR A 138 11.26 1.77 -1.48
C TYR A 138 11.52 2.59 -2.74
N LEU A 139 11.18 3.88 -2.74
CA LEU A 139 11.45 4.75 -3.88
C LEU A 139 12.96 4.83 -4.16
N LYS A 140 13.75 5.11 -3.13
CA LYS A 140 15.20 5.24 -3.23
C LYS A 140 15.83 3.95 -3.75
N ASN A 141 15.48 2.82 -3.16
CA ASN A 141 16.08 1.53 -3.53
C ASN A 141 15.64 1.07 -4.92
N THR A 142 14.38 1.29 -5.29
CA THR A 142 13.88 0.99 -6.65
C THR A 142 14.59 1.86 -7.70
N LYS A 143 14.81 3.15 -7.41
CA LYS A 143 15.66 4.03 -8.24
C LYS A 143 17.09 3.49 -8.32
N GLU A 144 17.66 3.04 -7.21
CA GLU A 144 19.02 2.47 -7.20
C GLU A 144 19.13 1.23 -8.09
N LEU A 145 18.15 0.31 -8.03
CA LEU A 145 18.10 -0.86 -8.91
C LEU A 145 18.12 -0.43 -10.39
N ARG A 146 17.25 0.52 -10.77
CA ARG A 146 17.16 1.05 -12.14
C ARG A 146 18.44 1.78 -12.56
N ASP A 147 18.89 2.74 -11.78
CA ASP A 147 19.95 3.69 -12.15
C ASP A 147 21.32 3.03 -12.20
N LYS A 148 21.55 2.02 -11.36
CA LYS A 148 22.77 1.21 -11.37
C LYS A 148 22.65 -0.06 -12.23
N ASN A 149 21.50 -0.27 -12.87
CA ASN A 149 21.20 -1.47 -13.64
C ASN A 149 21.48 -2.76 -12.86
N ILE A 150 21.08 -2.78 -11.58
CA ILE A 150 21.17 -3.98 -10.73
C ILE A 150 20.00 -4.88 -11.08
N ASN A 151 20.31 -6.04 -11.63
CA ASN A 151 19.32 -6.98 -12.10
C ASN A 151 18.87 -7.89 -10.94
N ILE A 152 17.55 -8.05 -10.81
CA ILE A 152 16.92 -9.04 -9.94
C ILE A 152 16.17 -10.01 -10.84
N THR A 153 16.41 -11.30 -10.62
CA THR A 153 15.75 -12.38 -11.34
C THR A 153 15.10 -13.34 -10.37
N ILE A 154 14.16 -14.13 -10.87
CA ILE A 154 13.54 -15.22 -10.12
C ILE A 154 14.28 -16.51 -10.48
N ASP A 155 14.71 -17.27 -9.48
CA ASP A 155 15.35 -18.57 -9.70
C ASP A 155 14.33 -19.69 -10.00
N ASP A 156 14.84 -20.90 -10.23
CA ASP A 156 14.03 -22.10 -10.50
C ASP A 156 13.14 -22.52 -9.31
N THR A 157 13.46 -22.05 -8.11
CA THR A 157 12.65 -22.25 -6.91
C THR A 157 11.59 -21.17 -6.70
N GLY A 158 11.54 -20.16 -7.56
CA GLY A 158 10.57 -19.07 -7.49
C GLY A 158 11.00 -17.88 -6.62
N PHE A 159 12.25 -17.79 -6.18
CA PHE A 159 12.74 -16.76 -5.25
C PHE A 159 13.63 -15.71 -5.94
N LEU A 160 13.58 -14.48 -5.42
CA LEU A 160 14.38 -13.37 -5.93
C LEU A 160 15.87 -13.55 -5.62
N LYS A 161 16.70 -13.33 -6.64
CA LYS A 161 18.16 -13.32 -6.55
C LYS A 161 18.77 -12.18 -7.37
N TYR A 162 19.95 -11.76 -6.96
CA TYR A 162 20.84 -10.96 -7.80
C TYR A 162 21.60 -11.85 -8.80
N ASP A 163 22.30 -11.23 -9.75
CA ASP A 163 23.11 -11.94 -10.77
C ASP A 163 24.24 -12.78 -10.16
N ASP A 164 24.75 -12.41 -8.99
CA ASP A 164 25.77 -13.18 -8.25
C ASP A 164 25.20 -14.41 -7.52
N GLY A 165 23.88 -14.62 -7.60
CA GLY A 165 23.17 -15.72 -6.97
C GLY A 165 22.73 -15.47 -5.53
N THR A 166 23.09 -14.33 -4.93
CA THR A 166 22.65 -13.98 -3.58
C THR A 166 21.17 -13.63 -3.54
N ARG A 167 20.48 -13.94 -2.43
CA ARG A 167 19.04 -13.71 -2.25
C ARG A 167 18.75 -12.21 -2.15
N ALA A 168 17.89 -11.69 -3.02
CA ALA A 168 17.67 -10.24 -3.12
C ALA A 168 17.05 -9.64 -1.85
N LEU A 169 16.27 -10.44 -1.12
CA LEU A 169 15.62 -10.02 0.13
C LEU A 169 16.58 -9.97 1.35
N MET A 170 17.80 -10.45 1.20
CA MET A 170 18.76 -10.59 2.31
C MET A 170 19.81 -9.48 2.36
N SER A 171 19.86 -8.62 1.36
CA SER A 171 20.87 -7.55 1.30
C SER A 171 20.56 -6.50 0.24
N GLY A 172 21.15 -5.32 0.43
CA GLY A 172 21.17 -4.29 -0.60
C GLY A 172 19.80 -3.72 -0.95
N PRO A 173 19.68 -3.00 -2.08
CA PRO A 173 18.46 -2.30 -2.46
C PRO A 173 17.25 -3.22 -2.67
N GLY A 174 17.47 -4.45 -3.15
CA GLY A 174 16.40 -5.44 -3.39
C GLY A 174 15.66 -5.91 -2.13
N ALA A 175 16.20 -5.69 -0.93
CA ALA A 175 15.54 -6.07 0.31
C ALA A 175 14.28 -5.22 0.60
N THR A 176 14.26 -3.99 0.10
CA THR A 176 13.18 -3.01 0.34
C THR A 176 12.97 -2.17 -0.93
N ALA A 177 12.62 -2.83 -2.03
CA ALA A 177 12.34 -2.20 -3.33
C ALA A 177 11.20 -2.92 -4.07
N ILE A 178 10.66 -2.28 -5.11
CA ILE A 178 9.83 -2.96 -6.11
C ILE A 178 10.77 -3.61 -7.12
N PRO A 179 10.86 -4.95 -7.19
CA PRO A 179 11.83 -5.62 -8.06
C PRO A 179 11.52 -5.44 -9.55
N PHE A 180 10.23 -5.33 -9.93
CA PHE A 180 9.82 -5.22 -11.33
C PHE A 180 8.88 -4.02 -11.54
N LEU A 181 9.39 -2.90 -12.07
CA LEU A 181 8.53 -1.73 -12.38
C LEU A 181 7.46 -2.04 -13.44
N HIS A 182 7.71 -3.05 -14.27
CA HIS A 182 6.84 -3.48 -15.37
C HIS A 182 6.80 -5.02 -15.40
N PRO A 183 6.08 -5.67 -14.47
CA PRO A 183 6.06 -7.13 -14.39
C PRO A 183 5.46 -7.73 -15.66
N LYS A 184 6.13 -8.73 -16.22
CA LYS A 184 5.80 -9.35 -17.51
C LYS A 184 5.00 -10.64 -17.37
N ASN A 185 4.97 -11.22 -16.18
CA ASN A 185 4.32 -12.48 -15.88
C ASN A 185 3.80 -12.49 -14.43
N GLY A 186 3.02 -13.51 -14.09
CA GLY A 186 2.39 -13.63 -12.78
C GLY A 186 3.38 -13.78 -11.62
N MET A 187 4.59 -14.31 -11.86
CA MET A 187 5.59 -14.47 -10.81
C MET A 187 6.28 -13.15 -10.47
N GLU A 188 6.61 -12.34 -11.48
CA GLU A 188 7.10 -10.98 -11.27
C GLU A 188 6.04 -10.13 -10.52
N LEU A 189 4.78 -10.21 -10.95
CA LEU A 189 3.68 -9.51 -10.29
C LEU A 189 3.48 -9.99 -8.84
N HIS A 190 3.63 -11.28 -8.57
CA HIS A 190 3.56 -11.82 -7.21
C HIS A 190 4.65 -11.22 -6.31
N TRP A 191 5.89 -11.12 -6.80
CA TRP A 191 6.97 -10.53 -6.02
C TRP A 191 6.80 -9.03 -5.79
N ASP A 192 6.26 -8.31 -6.77
CA ASP A 192 5.86 -6.92 -6.53
C ASP A 192 4.75 -6.85 -5.47
N PHE A 193 3.74 -7.74 -5.51
CA PHE A 193 2.71 -7.80 -4.47
C PHE A 193 3.30 -8.07 -3.07
N VAL A 194 4.25 -9.01 -2.95
CA VAL A 194 4.97 -9.29 -1.71
C VAL A 194 5.73 -8.04 -1.22
N ALA A 195 6.39 -7.32 -2.12
CA ALA A 195 7.06 -6.05 -1.79
C ALA A 195 6.06 -5.01 -1.24
N HIS A 196 4.82 -5.00 -1.73
CA HIS A 196 3.78 -4.07 -1.28
C HIS A 196 3.21 -4.40 0.12
N SER A 197 3.46 -5.61 0.65
CA SER A 197 2.83 -6.20 1.86
C SER A 197 2.49 -5.19 2.97
N THR A 198 3.41 -4.88 3.89
CA THR A 198 3.18 -3.92 4.98
C THR A 198 3.43 -2.48 4.56
N ASN A 199 3.91 -2.26 3.32
CA ASN A 199 4.29 -0.96 2.77
C ASN A 199 5.18 -0.12 3.70
N ASN A 200 5.98 -0.78 4.55
CA ASN A 200 6.90 -0.16 5.50
C ASN A 200 7.88 -1.21 6.02
N ASP A 201 9.04 -0.76 6.48
CA ASP A 201 10.08 -1.57 7.15
C ASP A 201 9.61 -2.14 8.51
N THR A 202 8.47 -1.66 9.01
CA THR A 202 7.92 -2.01 10.32
C THR A 202 6.41 -1.89 10.35
N LEU A 203 5.76 -2.90 10.93
CA LEU A 203 4.39 -2.88 11.40
C LEU A 203 4.41 -3.02 12.93
N ALA A 204 3.72 -2.13 13.64
CA ALA A 204 3.61 -2.19 15.08
C ALA A 204 2.23 -1.69 15.54
N PHE A 205 1.45 -2.56 16.15
CA PHE A 205 0.21 -2.23 16.83
C PHE A 205 0.37 -2.47 18.31
N ASN A 206 0.06 -1.45 19.10
CA ASN A 206 0.08 -1.51 20.56
C ASN A 206 -1.14 -0.76 21.13
N PRO A 207 -2.30 -1.43 21.27
CA PRO A 207 -2.62 -2.78 20.82
C PRO A 207 -3.44 -2.81 19.51
N VAL A 208 -3.48 -3.96 18.85
CA VAL A 208 -4.50 -4.32 17.85
C VAL A 208 -5.66 -5.05 18.53
N LYS A 209 -6.88 -4.84 18.03
CA LYS A 209 -8.09 -5.52 18.46
C LYS A 209 -8.60 -6.40 17.33
N PHE A 210 -8.92 -7.64 17.66
CA PHE A 210 -9.51 -8.61 16.74
C PHE A 210 -10.87 -9.03 17.26
N ASP A 211 -11.85 -9.19 16.37
CA ASP A 211 -13.16 -9.71 16.72
C ASP A 211 -13.40 -11.00 15.94
N ALA A 212 -13.65 -12.08 16.68
CA ALA A 212 -14.19 -13.31 16.13
C ALA A 212 -15.72 -13.19 16.10
N CYS A 213 -16.27 -13.38 14.92
CA CYS A 213 -17.71 -13.32 14.66
C CYS A 213 -18.15 -14.64 14.03
N SER A 214 -19.35 -15.08 14.38
CA SER A 214 -20.05 -16.20 13.74
C SER A 214 -21.36 -15.73 13.12
N PRO A 215 -22.10 -16.60 12.41
CA PRO A 215 -23.43 -16.30 11.88
C PRO A 215 -24.36 -15.57 12.85
N ASP A 216 -24.27 -15.89 14.14
CA ASP A 216 -25.13 -15.36 15.19
C ASP A 216 -24.65 -14.01 15.78
N GLY A 217 -23.49 -13.52 15.33
CA GLY A 217 -22.95 -12.21 15.69
C GLY A 217 -21.54 -12.25 16.26
N HIS A 218 -21.21 -11.24 17.07
CA HIS A 218 -19.92 -11.17 17.77
C HIS A 218 -19.81 -12.29 18.79
N GLU A 219 -18.79 -13.13 18.66
CA GLU A 219 -18.51 -14.18 19.64
C GLU A 219 -17.53 -13.69 20.69
N ARG A 220 -16.43 -13.07 20.24
CA ARG A 220 -15.30 -12.78 21.12
C ARG A 220 -14.37 -11.72 20.57
N GLY A 221 -13.96 -10.80 21.44
CA GLY A 221 -12.86 -9.87 21.16
C GLY A 221 -11.54 -10.37 21.72
N TYR A 222 -10.46 -10.06 21.02
CA TYR A 222 -9.07 -10.27 21.42
C TYR A 222 -8.32 -8.96 21.37
N VAL A 223 -7.39 -8.77 22.30
CA VAL A 223 -6.47 -7.63 22.28
C VAL A 223 -5.05 -8.19 22.30
N ALA A 224 -4.22 -7.77 21.37
CA ALA A 224 -2.82 -8.19 21.33
C ALA A 224 -1.92 -7.04 20.91
N ASP A 225 -0.67 -7.10 21.32
CA ASP A 225 0.37 -6.35 20.65
C ASP A 225 0.87 -7.16 19.46
N LEU A 226 1.06 -6.51 18.32
CA LEU A 226 1.54 -7.12 17.08
C LEU A 226 2.72 -6.33 16.56
N TRP A 227 3.82 -7.02 16.28
CA TRP A 227 5.01 -6.44 15.67
C TRP A 227 5.44 -7.27 14.48
N TRP A 228 5.96 -6.62 13.45
CA TRP A 228 6.59 -7.27 12.31
C TRP A 228 7.63 -6.35 11.70
N TRP A 229 8.80 -6.87 11.35
CA TRP A 229 9.96 -6.13 10.88
C TRP A 229 10.64 -6.84 9.70
N HIS A 230 10.98 -6.07 8.67
CA HIS A 230 12.09 -6.42 7.77
C HIS A 230 13.41 -6.30 8.51
N TYR A 231 14.38 -7.17 8.19
CA TYR A 231 15.70 -7.18 8.86
C TYR A 231 16.85 -6.56 8.06
N HIS A 232 16.63 -6.33 6.76
CA HIS A 232 17.68 -5.88 5.85
C HIS A 232 17.31 -4.54 5.22
N ASN A 233 18.32 -3.70 4.97
CA ASN A 233 18.20 -2.40 4.32
C ASN A 233 17.03 -1.51 4.83
N ARG A 234 16.82 -1.48 6.14
CA ARG A 234 15.78 -0.64 6.76
C ARG A 234 16.12 0.84 6.61
N SER A 235 15.12 1.66 6.36
CA SER A 235 15.29 3.03 5.87
C SER A 235 14.34 4.05 6.52
N VAL A 236 13.19 3.62 7.04
CA VAL A 236 12.18 4.55 7.59
C VAL A 236 12.03 4.47 9.10
N THR A 237 12.19 3.27 9.67
CA THR A 237 11.97 3.03 11.10
C THR A 237 13.21 2.41 11.72
N ALA A 238 13.79 3.13 12.70
CA ALA A 238 14.97 2.67 13.42
C ALA A 238 14.74 1.30 14.11
N PRO A 239 15.79 0.48 14.29
CA PRO A 239 17.16 0.70 13.79
C PRO A 239 17.23 0.61 12.25
N MET A 240 18.10 1.43 11.65
CA MET A 240 18.26 1.53 10.20
C MET A 240 19.33 0.56 9.69
N GLY A 241 19.26 0.20 8.42
CA GLY A 241 20.17 -0.73 7.77
C GLY A 241 19.88 -2.18 8.16
N GLU A 242 20.94 -2.87 8.58
CA GLU A 242 20.94 -4.29 8.89
C GLU A 242 20.68 -4.53 10.39
N ILE A 243 19.81 -5.49 10.72
CA ILE A 243 19.59 -5.91 12.10
C ILE A 243 20.66 -6.93 12.51
N GLU A 244 21.41 -6.60 13.56
CA GLU A 244 22.44 -7.49 14.13
C GLU A 244 21.84 -8.84 14.56
N GLY A 245 22.50 -9.94 14.16
CA GLY A 245 22.11 -11.30 14.52
C GLY A 245 20.91 -11.84 13.73
N LYS A 246 20.48 -11.14 12.67
CA LYS A 246 19.38 -11.54 11.78
C LYS A 246 19.81 -11.90 10.37
N GLU A 247 21.09 -12.16 10.14
CA GLU A 247 21.70 -12.42 8.82
C GLU A 247 21.16 -13.67 8.11
N LYS A 248 20.34 -14.48 8.80
CA LYS A 248 19.72 -15.70 8.27
C LYS A 248 18.24 -15.54 7.93
N TYR A 249 17.62 -14.42 8.29
CA TYR A 249 16.18 -14.22 8.18
C TYR A 249 15.88 -12.96 7.39
N VAL A 250 14.87 -13.00 6.52
CA VAL A 250 14.43 -11.82 5.76
C VAL A 250 13.68 -10.83 6.66
N GLU A 251 12.85 -11.38 7.53
CA GLU A 251 11.90 -10.64 8.35
C GLU A 251 11.45 -11.51 9.52
N GLY A 252 10.73 -10.89 10.46
CA GLY A 252 10.02 -11.63 11.47
C GLY A 252 9.00 -10.78 12.20
N GLY A 253 8.04 -11.47 12.81
CA GLY A 253 6.96 -10.85 13.57
C GLY A 253 6.68 -11.59 14.87
N SER A 254 5.97 -10.90 15.74
CA SER A 254 5.50 -11.43 17.00
C SER A 254 4.11 -10.90 17.34
N VAL A 255 3.34 -11.72 18.02
CA VAL A 255 2.06 -11.34 18.62
C VAL A 255 2.07 -11.71 20.09
N PHE A 256 1.55 -10.83 20.94
CA PHE A 256 1.42 -11.04 22.38
C PHE A 256 0.01 -10.70 22.84
N PHE A 257 -0.76 -11.71 23.24
CA PHE A 257 -2.16 -11.54 23.63
C PHE A 257 -2.28 -10.97 25.05
N LEU A 258 -2.96 -9.83 25.15
CA LEU A 258 -3.26 -9.11 26.38
C LEU A 258 -4.61 -9.53 26.96
N GLU A 259 -5.60 -9.75 26.10
CA GLU A 259 -6.97 -10.08 26.49
C GLU A 259 -7.60 -11.09 25.53
N PRO A 260 -8.57 -11.89 26.01
CA PRO A 260 -9.05 -11.98 27.41
C PRO A 260 -8.22 -12.91 28.31
N ASN A 261 -8.58 -12.99 29.60
CA ASN A 261 -7.79 -13.63 30.66
C ASN A 261 -7.36 -15.08 30.38
N ASP A 262 -8.17 -15.88 29.69
CA ASP A 262 -7.90 -17.30 29.43
C ASP A 262 -6.83 -17.55 28.37
N ILE A 263 -6.56 -16.57 27.49
CA ILE A 263 -5.45 -16.63 26.52
C ILE A 263 -4.34 -15.62 26.81
N ARG A 264 -4.50 -14.79 27.85
CA ARG A 264 -3.54 -13.75 28.21
C ARG A 264 -2.15 -14.34 28.41
N GLY A 265 -1.17 -13.72 27.78
CA GLY A 265 0.22 -14.15 27.77
C GLY A 265 0.57 -15.18 26.69
N LEU A 266 -0.40 -15.61 25.88
CA LEU A 266 -0.12 -16.35 24.65
C LEU A 266 0.76 -15.47 23.77
N ALA A 267 1.89 -16.02 23.34
CA ALA A 267 2.87 -15.29 22.54
C ALA A 267 3.31 -16.15 21.37
N ALA A 268 3.43 -15.56 20.20
CA ALA A 268 3.94 -16.23 19.03
C ALA A 268 5.04 -15.38 18.38
N VAL A 269 6.09 -16.01 17.87
CA VAL A 269 7.20 -15.37 17.16
C VAL A 269 7.52 -16.18 15.92
N ARG A 270 7.49 -15.55 14.75
CA ARG A 270 7.87 -16.12 13.46
C ARG A 270 9.06 -15.37 12.89
N GLN A 271 10.04 -16.09 12.36
CA GLN A 271 11.13 -15.52 11.56
C GLN A 271 11.24 -16.28 10.25
N ARG A 272 11.29 -15.55 9.14
CA ARG A 272 11.23 -16.12 7.79
C ARG A 272 12.60 -16.26 7.16
N TYR A 273 12.90 -17.43 6.59
CA TYR A 273 14.13 -17.64 5.83
C TYR A 273 13.99 -17.14 4.37
N ALA A 274 15.12 -16.95 3.69
CA ALA A 274 15.18 -16.33 2.36
C ALA A 274 14.89 -17.27 1.19
N GLY A 275 14.52 -18.52 1.44
CA GLY A 275 14.38 -19.56 0.43
C GLY A 275 13.49 -20.70 0.90
N PRO A 276 13.10 -21.58 -0.03
CA PRO A 276 12.17 -22.67 0.25
C PRO A 276 12.82 -23.88 0.92
N ASP A 277 14.16 -23.88 0.99
CA ASP A 277 15.00 -24.93 1.56
C ASP A 277 14.88 -25.04 3.08
N LYS A 278 14.23 -24.06 3.73
CA LYS A 278 14.02 -24.07 5.17
C LYS A 278 12.68 -23.46 5.55
N GLU A 279 11.91 -24.22 6.33
CA GLU A 279 10.69 -23.72 6.96
C GLU A 279 10.99 -22.58 7.94
N ASP A 280 10.04 -21.67 8.05
CA ASP A 280 10.11 -20.54 8.97
C ASP A 280 10.26 -21.00 10.43
N ASP A 281 11.03 -20.23 11.20
CA ASP A 281 11.18 -20.47 12.62
C ASP A 281 9.98 -19.89 13.37
N PHE A 282 8.94 -20.71 13.56
CA PHE A 282 7.71 -20.30 14.20
C PHE A 282 7.52 -20.98 15.57
N LYS A 283 7.54 -20.17 16.63
CA LYS A 283 7.39 -20.64 18.02
C LYS A 283 6.20 -19.99 18.71
N VAL A 284 5.47 -20.77 19.50
CA VAL A 284 4.35 -20.30 20.33
C VAL A 284 4.56 -20.68 21.78
N PHE A 285 4.48 -19.71 22.69
CA PHE A 285 4.41 -19.95 24.13
C PHE A 285 2.95 -20.07 24.57
N ILE A 286 2.59 -21.21 25.17
CA ILE A 286 1.24 -21.52 25.62
C ILE A 286 1.18 -21.36 27.16
N PRO A 287 0.47 -20.34 27.70
CA PRO A 287 0.49 -20.03 29.13
C PRO A 287 -0.01 -21.16 30.03
N SER A 288 -1.08 -21.84 29.62
CA SER A 288 -1.68 -22.95 30.38
C SER A 288 -0.72 -24.13 30.55
N LEU A 289 0.15 -24.36 29.56
CA LEU A 289 1.17 -25.40 29.59
C LEU A 289 2.51 -24.91 30.14
N ARG A 290 2.70 -23.59 30.25
CA ARG A 290 3.98 -22.93 30.56
C ARG A 290 5.13 -23.45 29.69
N ARG A 291 4.84 -23.68 28.40
CA ARG A 291 5.80 -24.28 27.46
C ARG A 291 5.75 -23.59 26.11
N THR A 292 6.91 -23.53 25.47
CA THR A 292 7.07 -23.15 24.07
C THR A 292 6.93 -24.38 23.18
N ARG A 293 6.19 -24.25 22.08
CA ARG A 293 6.08 -25.24 21.02
C ARG A 293 6.60 -24.64 19.71
N LEU A 294 7.21 -25.49 18.90
CA LEU A 294 7.51 -25.19 17.50
C LEU A 294 6.26 -25.51 16.68
N LEU A 295 5.87 -24.62 15.79
CA LEU A 295 4.85 -24.86 14.77
C LEU A 295 5.55 -25.13 13.44
N THR A 296 5.19 -26.22 12.76
CA THR A 296 5.82 -26.67 11.51
C THR A 296 4.76 -27.13 10.52
N GLY A 297 5.08 -27.14 9.22
CA GLY A 297 4.19 -27.68 8.19
C GLY A 297 2.81 -27.00 8.11
N SER A 298 1.74 -27.76 8.29
CA SER A 298 0.36 -27.24 8.23
C SER A 298 0.04 -26.25 9.35
N ASP A 299 0.77 -26.31 10.47
CA ASP A 299 0.51 -25.47 11.64
C ASP A 299 1.19 -24.10 11.53
N SER A 300 2.09 -23.91 10.55
CA SER A 300 2.83 -22.66 10.34
C SER A 300 2.22 -21.75 9.28
N GLN A 301 0.99 -22.02 8.84
CA GLN A 301 0.37 -21.25 7.76
C GLN A 301 -0.09 -19.88 8.26
N ASP A 302 0.61 -18.85 7.77
CA ASP A 302 0.08 -17.50 7.61
C ASP A 302 -0.70 -17.49 6.28
N PRO A 303 -2.03 -17.26 6.29
CA PRO A 303 -2.83 -17.31 5.07
C PRO A 303 -2.57 -16.05 4.24
N MET A 304 -1.48 -16.08 3.46
CA MET A 304 -1.03 -15.04 2.52
C MET A 304 -0.42 -13.79 3.15
#